data_AF-A0A2S4L8C0-F1
#
_entry.id   AF-A0A2S4L8C0-F1
#
_cell.length_a   1.000
_cell.length_b   1.000
_cell.length_c   1.000
_cell.angle_alpha   90.00
_cell.angle_beta   90.00
_cell.angle_gamma   90.00
#
_symmetry.space_group_name_H-M   'P 1'
#
loop_
_entity.id
_entity.type
_entity.pdbx_description
1 polymer ?
#
loop_
_entity_poly.entity_id
_entity_poly.type
_entity_poly.pdbx_seq_one_letter_code
_entity_poly.pdbx_strand_id
1 'polypeptide(L)'
;AESAVRDTVRYLDGRRPRGAGSSPGPVRAPRQDPTCFDCFWTPAQVRSRAHPNVLRAQRFMMSLWADGTDDRLAAHLPITYVDRIRVHGGGFDAGTSASNPDDTPAPTTPSGHAWPQPPSQQQQHQQHQQQQHASQSQFLAPQSADDWIHALQSSAGIIAQVDNGSLERWEPDGYGRGGTYDRIFHGRWEEYDPWECASRVHSTLDLYNGYGACTIFRMFQGLLALSTMEPGMLRLLPSPKLATAYYLLRPFFSPRLPAPAARSGPEWEAYLAPGNWELQRDPDTIIHGAVPGHAQRITERWHPHLYLRNSLVTLPTLQPGDYIFWHPDLPYHISSNGGHGRGTPGGRGVDDVSMLVYIPAAPLTQTNALYLARQRKAFRRGHPGPDFDSSGRGVVAEDPDVRPGEAEIADVGGSAGLRAMGLAPWQVAGAMASPSSEAEVVRLANLILFPE
;
A
#
# COMPACT_ATOMS: atom_id res chain seq x y z
N ALA A 1 -11.47 0.52 19.33
CA ALA A 1 -11.25 1.32 18.11
C ALA A 1 -11.39 2.82 18.41
N GLU A 2 -12.54 3.28 18.94
CA GLU A 2 -12.78 4.70 19.28
C GLU A 2 -11.69 5.37 20.12
N SER A 3 -11.22 4.70 21.19
CA SER A 3 -10.13 5.24 22.03
C SER A 3 -8.82 5.42 21.25
N ALA A 4 -8.51 4.48 20.36
CA ALA A 4 -7.33 4.54 19.50
C ALA A 4 -7.42 5.70 18.51
N VAL A 5 -8.59 5.93 17.90
CA VAL A 5 -8.82 7.07 16.98
C VAL A 5 -8.68 8.39 17.75
N ARG A 6 -9.43 8.57 18.84
CA ARG A 6 -9.39 9.79 19.67
C ARG A 6 -7.99 10.14 20.15
N ASP A 7 -7.26 9.16 20.65
CA ASP A 7 -5.92 9.38 21.21
C ASP A 7 -4.92 9.68 20.09
N THR A 8 -5.10 9.08 18.91
CA THR A 8 -4.28 9.38 17.73
C THR A 8 -4.60 10.76 17.15
N VAL A 9 -5.87 11.17 17.09
CA VAL A 9 -6.24 12.53 16.68
C VAL A 9 -5.61 13.55 17.62
N ARG A 10 -5.72 13.37 18.95
CA ARG A 10 -5.03 14.22 19.93
C ARG A 10 -3.52 14.24 19.76
N TYR A 11 -2.92 13.08 19.50
CA TYR A 11 -1.49 12.95 19.23
C TYR A 11 -1.07 13.74 17.98
N LEU A 12 -1.82 13.61 16.88
CA LEU A 12 -1.55 14.32 15.63
C LEU A 12 -1.80 15.83 15.74
N ASP A 13 -2.85 16.25 16.44
CA ASP A 13 -3.16 17.67 16.69
C ASP A 13 -2.07 18.35 17.54
N GLY A 14 -1.53 17.63 18.53
CA GLY A 14 -0.39 18.11 19.33
C GLY A 14 0.86 18.40 18.50
N ARG A 15 0.93 17.86 17.27
CA ARG A 15 2.05 18.03 16.32
C ARG A 15 1.74 19.00 15.18
N ARG A 16 0.53 19.58 15.10
CA ARG A 16 0.22 20.62 14.12
C ARG A 16 0.99 21.90 14.45
N PRO A 17 1.55 22.62 13.46
CA PRO A 17 2.27 23.87 13.71
C PRO A 17 1.36 24.89 14.41
N ARG A 18 1.72 25.30 15.63
CA ARG A 18 1.05 26.40 16.33
C ARG A 18 1.68 27.72 15.88
N GLY A 19 1.25 28.24 14.73
CA GLY A 19 1.67 29.54 14.21
C GLY A 19 3.12 29.60 13.71
N ALA A 20 3.40 30.62 12.89
CA ALA A 20 4.70 30.85 12.28
C ALA A 20 5.74 31.21 13.37
N GLY A 21 6.52 30.24 13.87
CA GLY A 21 7.65 30.59 14.73
C GLY A 21 8.34 29.51 15.57
N SER A 22 7.83 28.29 15.72
CA SER A 22 8.59 27.26 16.49
C SER A 22 8.28 25.81 16.05
N SER A 23 9.32 24.96 16.07
CA SER A 23 9.48 23.54 15.66
C SER A 23 8.33 22.56 15.99
N PRO A 24 8.27 21.29 15.50
CA PRO A 24 9.12 20.54 14.55
C PRO A 24 8.46 20.39 13.16
N GLY A 25 9.20 19.85 12.17
CA GLY A 25 8.74 19.73 10.78
C GLY A 25 7.42 18.97 10.62
N PRO A 26 6.58 19.31 9.61
CA PRO A 26 5.20 18.83 9.55
C PRO A 26 5.14 17.31 9.40
N VAL A 27 4.19 16.66 10.06
CA VAL A 27 3.69 15.35 9.61
C VAL A 27 3.15 15.55 8.20
N ARG A 28 3.76 14.89 7.21
CA ARG A 28 3.39 15.08 5.80
C ARG A 28 2.84 13.78 5.25
N ALA A 29 1.69 13.87 4.61
CA ALA A 29 1.28 12.87 3.66
C ALA A 29 2.09 13.00 2.35
N PRO A 30 2.40 11.91 1.65
CA PRO A 30 2.96 11.98 0.30
C PRO A 30 2.07 12.81 -0.62
N ARG A 31 2.68 13.59 -1.53
CA ARG A 31 1.93 14.37 -2.53
C ARG A 31 1.01 13.52 -3.40
N GLN A 32 1.38 12.27 -3.61
CA GLN A 32 0.66 11.32 -4.45
C GLN A 32 -0.58 10.74 -3.75
N ASP A 33 -0.59 10.76 -2.41
CA ASP A 33 -1.69 10.27 -1.59
C ASP A 33 -1.79 11.10 -0.31
N PRO A 34 -2.58 12.20 -0.31
CA PRO A 34 -2.64 13.16 0.79
C PRO A 34 -3.29 12.61 2.06
N THR A 35 -3.78 11.37 2.02
CA THR A 35 -4.49 10.73 3.12
C THR A 35 -3.62 9.69 3.84
N CYS A 36 -2.48 9.33 3.27
CA CYS A 36 -1.53 8.38 3.86
C CYS A 36 -0.43 9.16 4.58
N PHE A 37 -0.27 9.03 5.89
CA PHE A 37 0.67 9.83 6.67
C PHE A 37 1.92 9.01 7.00
N ASP A 38 3.10 9.64 6.87
CA ASP A 38 4.39 9.09 7.33
C ASP A 38 4.52 9.20 8.87
N CYS A 39 3.55 8.58 9.56
CA CYS A 39 3.56 8.28 10.99
C CYS A 39 3.63 6.78 11.17
N PHE A 40 4.32 6.34 12.22
CA PHE A 40 4.69 4.94 12.43
C PHE A 40 4.39 4.46 13.85
N TRP A 41 4.35 5.35 14.84
CA TRP A 41 4.28 5.01 16.27
C TRP A 41 3.12 5.69 17.01
N THR A 42 2.06 6.05 16.31
CA THR A 42 0.85 6.63 16.94
C THR A 42 0.20 5.67 17.96
N PRO A 43 -0.62 6.18 18.91
CA PRO A 43 -1.45 5.36 19.78
C PRO A 43 -2.21 4.25 19.05
N ALA A 44 -2.87 4.57 17.93
CA ALA A 44 -3.57 3.58 17.12
C ALA A 44 -2.64 2.50 16.58
N GLN A 45 -1.49 2.87 16.02
CA GLN A 45 -0.55 1.93 15.43
C GLN A 45 0.07 0.99 16.47
N VAL A 46 0.60 1.54 17.56
CA VAL A 46 1.30 0.73 18.58
C VAL A 46 0.34 -0.22 19.28
N ARG A 47 -0.82 0.28 19.73
CA ARG A 47 -1.81 -0.54 20.43
C ARG A 47 -2.38 -1.63 19.52
N SER A 48 -2.70 -1.30 18.26
CA SER A 48 -3.27 -2.28 17.33
C SER A 48 -2.29 -3.41 17.02
N ARG A 49 -1.01 -3.10 16.79
CA ARG A 49 0.05 -4.10 16.53
C ARG A 49 0.31 -5.01 17.73
N ALA A 50 0.17 -4.48 18.95
CA ALA A 50 0.32 -5.26 20.19
C ALA A 50 -0.94 -6.07 20.55
N HIS A 51 -2.10 -5.74 19.98
CA HIS A 51 -3.38 -6.24 20.47
C HIS A 51 -3.52 -7.76 20.33
N PRO A 52 -3.95 -8.50 21.38
CA PRO A 52 -4.03 -9.96 21.35
C PRO A 52 -4.90 -10.53 20.22
N ASN A 53 -6.02 -9.86 19.89
CA ASN A 53 -6.90 -10.30 18.79
C ASN A 53 -6.26 -10.11 17.41
N VAL A 54 -5.42 -9.08 17.23
CA VAL A 54 -4.69 -8.85 15.96
C VAL A 54 -3.65 -9.95 15.78
N LEU A 55 -2.86 -10.22 16.82
CA LEU A 55 -1.88 -11.31 16.81
C LEU A 55 -2.54 -12.69 16.62
N ARG A 56 -3.73 -12.92 17.21
CA ARG A 56 -4.50 -14.14 16.99
C ARG A 56 -4.96 -14.28 15.55
N ALA A 57 -5.48 -13.20 14.95
CA ALA A 57 -5.91 -13.19 13.55
C ALA A 57 -4.72 -13.45 12.61
N GLN A 58 -3.57 -12.79 12.84
CA GLN A 58 -2.36 -13.03 12.06
C GLN A 58 -1.92 -14.50 12.11
N ARG A 59 -1.87 -15.13 13.30
CA ARG A 59 -1.53 -16.55 13.44
C ARG A 59 -2.45 -17.45 12.61
N PHE A 60 -3.76 -17.21 12.70
CA PHE A 60 -4.75 -17.97 11.93
C PHE A 60 -4.56 -17.79 10.42
N MET A 61 -4.35 -16.56 9.95
CA MET A 61 -4.16 -16.31 8.53
C MET A 61 -2.86 -16.94 8.04
N MET A 62 -1.77 -16.80 8.79
CA MET A 62 -0.46 -17.37 8.44
C MET A 62 -0.47 -18.90 8.42
N SER A 63 -1.33 -19.56 9.21
CA SER A 63 -1.49 -21.02 9.13
C SER A 63 -2.19 -21.53 7.87
N LEU A 64 -2.65 -20.64 6.98
CA LEU A 64 -3.22 -21.03 5.67
C LEU A 64 -2.16 -21.37 4.62
N TRP A 65 -0.89 -21.04 4.87
CA TRP A 65 0.22 -21.37 3.98
C TRP A 65 0.64 -22.83 4.16
N ALA A 66 1.07 -23.48 3.08
CA ALA A 66 1.39 -24.89 3.06
C ALA A 66 2.50 -25.26 4.07
N ASP A 67 2.33 -26.44 4.66
CA ASP A 67 2.97 -26.91 5.90
C ASP A 67 4.50 -26.76 5.95
N GLY A 68 4.97 -25.92 6.87
CA GLY A 68 5.53 -26.35 8.17
C GLY A 68 6.77 -27.25 8.22
N THR A 69 7.32 -27.72 7.11
CA THR A 69 8.56 -28.51 7.09
C THR A 69 9.81 -27.65 6.89
N ASP A 70 9.65 -26.37 6.56
CA ASP A 70 10.77 -25.44 6.42
C ASP A 70 11.27 -24.99 7.81
N ASP A 71 12.52 -25.28 8.16
CA ASP A 71 13.17 -24.86 9.41
C ASP A 71 13.26 -23.35 9.55
N ARG A 72 13.21 -22.61 8.44
CA ARG A 72 13.67 -21.23 8.35
C ARG A 72 12.58 -20.23 8.68
N LEU A 73 11.37 -20.71 9.00
CA LEU A 73 10.23 -19.87 9.39
C LEU A 73 9.41 -20.48 10.52
N ALA A 74 8.83 -19.64 11.37
CA ALA A 74 7.83 -20.01 12.36
C ALA A 74 6.51 -19.28 12.07
N ALA A 75 5.60 -19.93 11.33
CA ALA A 75 4.33 -19.34 10.89
C ALA A 75 3.35 -19.06 12.04
N HIS A 76 3.58 -19.64 13.22
CA HIS A 76 2.76 -19.40 14.42
C HIS A 76 3.28 -18.24 15.29
N LEU A 77 4.43 -17.64 14.93
CA LEU A 77 5.05 -16.51 15.62
C LEU A 77 4.99 -15.25 14.75
N PRO A 78 3.91 -14.45 14.85
CA PRO A 78 3.81 -13.20 14.10
C PRO A 78 4.81 -12.19 14.64
N ILE A 79 5.54 -11.52 13.74
CA ILE A 79 6.29 -10.30 14.04
C ILE A 79 5.49 -9.09 13.58
N THR A 80 5.76 -7.92 14.16
CA THR A 80 5.18 -6.67 13.69
C THR A 80 6.03 -6.07 12.57
N TYR A 81 5.35 -5.57 11.56
CA TYR A 81 5.90 -4.70 10.54
C TYR A 81 5.29 -3.32 10.69
N VAL A 82 6.15 -2.33 10.80
CA VAL A 82 5.77 -0.92 10.93
C VAL A 82 5.60 -0.30 9.57
N ASP A 83 4.40 0.22 9.35
CA ASP A 83 3.97 0.91 8.14
C ASP A 83 3.21 2.19 8.55
N ARG A 84 2.83 2.97 7.56
CA ARG A 84 2.11 4.24 7.65
C ARG A 84 0.69 4.06 8.22
N ILE A 85 -0.04 5.18 8.31
CA ILE A 85 -1.45 5.21 8.69
C ILE A 85 -2.23 6.02 7.66
N ARG A 86 -3.45 5.62 7.35
CA ARG A 86 -4.34 6.40 6.48
C ARG A 86 -5.41 7.08 7.33
N VAL A 87 -5.51 8.40 7.18
CA VAL A 87 -6.42 9.26 7.94
C VAL A 87 -7.16 10.18 6.97
N HIS A 88 -8.47 10.28 7.09
CA HIS A 88 -9.33 11.18 6.31
C HIS A 88 -10.19 12.04 7.23
N GLY A 89 -10.56 13.23 6.77
CA GLY A 89 -11.37 14.16 7.56
C GLY A 89 -10.59 14.84 8.69
N GLY A 90 -11.29 15.53 9.59
CA GLY A 90 -10.69 16.25 10.72
C GLY A 90 -9.74 17.41 10.34
N GLY A 91 -9.75 17.83 9.08
CA GLY A 91 -8.82 18.81 8.50
C GLY A 91 -7.40 18.30 8.29
N PHE A 92 -7.16 16.98 8.34
CA PHE A 92 -5.85 16.37 8.06
C PHE A 92 -5.57 16.25 6.56
N ASP A 93 -6.61 16.10 5.75
CA ASP A 93 -6.61 15.99 4.28
C ASP A 93 -6.72 17.34 3.55
N ALA A 94 -7.09 18.42 4.25
CA ALA A 94 -7.35 19.75 3.70
C ALA A 94 -6.10 20.53 3.20
N GLY A 95 -4.91 19.91 3.20
CA GLY A 95 -3.65 20.56 2.83
C GLY A 95 -3.42 20.77 1.33
N THR A 96 -4.33 20.35 0.45
CA THR A 96 -4.12 20.40 -1.01
C THR A 96 -5.10 21.26 -1.80
N SER A 97 -5.94 22.07 -1.16
CA SER A 97 -6.61 23.17 -1.87
C SER A 97 -5.60 24.31 -2.12
N ALA A 98 -4.61 24.05 -2.97
CA ALA A 98 -3.88 25.12 -3.63
C ALA A 98 -4.85 25.76 -4.62
N SER A 99 -5.09 27.05 -4.41
CA SER A 99 -5.74 28.00 -5.30
C SER A 99 -5.50 27.72 -6.79
N ASN A 100 -6.56 27.86 -7.60
CA ASN A 100 -6.43 28.03 -9.04
C ASN A 100 -5.32 29.06 -9.35
N PRO A 101 -4.43 28.81 -10.33
CA PRO A 101 -3.33 29.72 -10.64
C PRO A 101 -3.76 31.03 -11.33
N ASP A 102 -5.04 31.40 -11.32
CA ASP A 102 -5.55 32.60 -12.01
C ASP A 102 -5.87 33.79 -11.11
N ASP A 103 -5.77 33.66 -9.78
CA ASP A 103 -5.91 34.80 -8.86
C ASP A 103 -4.53 35.32 -8.45
N THR A 104 -3.90 36.06 -9.36
CA THR A 104 -2.75 36.92 -9.02
C THR A 104 -3.27 38.32 -8.68
N PRO A 105 -3.01 38.88 -7.49
CA PRO A 105 -3.26 40.30 -7.26
C PRO A 105 -2.26 41.11 -8.08
N ALA A 106 -2.78 42.06 -8.86
CA ALA A 106 -2.05 42.88 -9.82
C ALA A 106 -0.80 43.54 -9.20
N PRO A 107 0.40 43.39 -9.79
CA PRO A 107 1.56 44.17 -9.40
C PRO A 107 1.54 45.53 -10.13
N THR A 108 1.68 46.59 -9.34
CA THR A 108 1.92 47.97 -9.78
C THR A 108 3.25 48.09 -10.54
N THR A 109 3.21 48.59 -11.77
CA THR A 109 4.39 48.89 -12.61
C THR A 109 4.91 50.30 -12.37
N PRO A 110 6.24 50.52 -12.32
CA PRO A 110 6.85 51.75 -12.79
C PRO A 110 7.44 51.57 -14.21
N SER A 111 7.39 52.69 -14.92
CA SER A 111 7.72 52.95 -16.33
C SER A 111 9.15 52.62 -16.78
N GLY A 112 9.32 52.23 -18.05
CA GLY A 112 10.60 52.38 -18.73
C GLY A 112 10.78 51.62 -20.07
N HIS A 113 10.53 52.33 -21.17
CA HIS A 113 11.08 52.14 -22.53
C HIS A 113 10.52 51.05 -23.46
N ALA A 114 10.28 51.50 -24.69
CA ALA A 114 9.46 50.93 -25.74
C ALA A 114 10.29 50.52 -26.97
N TRP A 115 9.82 49.50 -27.70
CA TRP A 115 10.03 49.31 -29.14
C TRP A 115 8.77 48.65 -29.77
N PRO A 116 8.47 48.91 -31.06
CA PRO A 116 7.09 48.96 -31.58
C PRO A 116 6.56 47.64 -32.16
N GLN A 117 5.24 47.46 -32.08
CA GLN A 117 4.47 46.37 -32.70
C GLN A 117 3.82 46.82 -34.03
N PRO A 118 3.66 45.91 -35.02
CA PRO A 118 2.84 46.15 -36.22
C PRO A 118 1.35 45.78 -35.98
N PRO A 119 0.42 46.25 -36.84
CA PRO A 119 -0.99 46.42 -36.45
C PRO A 119 -1.90 45.20 -36.72
N SER A 120 -2.74 44.94 -35.71
CA SER A 120 -4.13 44.42 -35.69
C SER A 120 -4.75 43.80 -36.95
N GLN A 121 -5.28 42.58 -36.79
CA GLN A 121 -6.57 42.15 -37.37
C GLN A 121 -7.17 40.95 -36.60
N GLN A 122 -8.50 41.00 -36.41
CA GLN A 122 -9.42 39.94 -35.94
C GLN A 122 -9.70 39.80 -34.42
N GLN A 123 -10.33 40.84 -33.86
CA GLN A 123 -11.41 40.67 -32.88
C GLN A 123 -12.74 40.60 -33.63
N GLN A 124 -13.31 39.40 -33.72
CA GLN A 124 -14.74 39.10 -33.86
C GLN A 124 -14.86 37.62 -34.19
N HIS A 125 -14.97 36.76 -33.17
CA HIS A 125 -15.63 35.42 -33.22
C HIS A 125 -15.68 34.71 -31.84
N GLN A 126 -15.52 35.44 -30.72
CA GLN A 126 -15.45 34.85 -29.37
C GLN A 126 -16.59 35.26 -28.42
N GLN A 127 -17.76 35.65 -28.94
CA GLN A 127 -18.92 36.02 -28.10
C GLN A 127 -20.19 35.21 -28.35
N HIS A 128 -20.14 34.08 -29.06
CA HIS A 128 -21.31 33.20 -29.25
C HIS A 128 -21.11 31.74 -28.77
N GLN A 129 -20.00 31.40 -28.10
CA GLN A 129 -19.79 30.05 -27.53
C GLN A 129 -19.91 29.96 -25.99
N GLN A 130 -20.10 31.07 -25.28
CA GLN A 130 -20.17 31.07 -23.81
C GLN A 130 -21.61 30.99 -23.23
N GLN A 131 -22.65 30.92 -24.06
CA GLN A 131 -24.05 30.81 -23.57
C GLN A 131 -24.76 29.49 -23.88
N GLN A 132 -24.08 28.49 -24.48
CA GLN A 132 -24.68 27.16 -24.72
C GLN A 132 -24.09 26.01 -23.88
N HIS A 133 -23.02 26.25 -23.09
CA HIS A 133 -22.43 25.21 -22.23
C HIS A 133 -22.96 25.16 -20.78
N ALA A 134 -23.88 26.07 -20.40
CA ALA A 134 -24.37 26.17 -19.02
C ALA A 134 -25.64 25.34 -18.73
N SER A 135 -26.12 24.50 -19.66
CA SER A 135 -27.39 23.75 -19.50
C SER A 135 -27.32 22.24 -19.68
N GLN A 136 -26.13 21.63 -19.73
CA GLN A 136 -25.97 20.15 -19.80
C GLN A 136 -25.01 19.56 -18.74
N SER A 137 -25.02 20.10 -17.52
CA SER A 137 -24.32 19.49 -16.39
C SER A 137 -25.17 19.54 -15.13
N GLN A 138 -26.38 18.99 -15.21
CA GLN A 138 -27.06 18.43 -14.04
C GLN A 138 -26.86 16.91 -14.07
N PHE A 139 -25.63 16.47 -13.78
CA PHE A 139 -25.41 15.09 -13.38
C PHE A 139 -26.04 14.92 -12.00
N LEU A 140 -27.14 14.17 -11.95
CA LEU A 140 -27.77 13.76 -10.70
C LEU A 140 -26.72 13.11 -9.79
N ALA A 141 -26.68 13.51 -8.52
CA ALA A 141 -25.78 12.91 -7.55
C ALA A 141 -26.04 11.39 -7.45
N PRO A 142 -25.01 10.53 -7.50
CA PRO A 142 -25.16 9.08 -7.48
C PRO A 142 -25.82 8.62 -6.17
N GLN A 143 -26.81 7.73 -6.28
CA GLN A 143 -27.69 7.32 -5.16
C GLN A 143 -27.45 5.86 -4.71
N SER A 144 -26.60 5.11 -5.42
CA SER A 144 -26.30 3.70 -5.14
C SER A 144 -24.80 3.34 -5.32
N ALA A 145 -24.38 2.19 -4.81
CA ALA A 145 -23.02 1.66 -4.98
C ALA A 145 -22.67 1.39 -6.47
N ASP A 146 -23.66 1.07 -7.29
CA ASP A 146 -23.50 0.86 -8.73
C ASP A 146 -23.23 2.17 -9.48
N ASP A 147 -23.81 3.28 -9.02
CA ASP A 147 -23.55 4.61 -9.58
C ASP A 147 -22.10 5.07 -9.28
N TRP A 148 -21.55 4.65 -8.14
CA TRP A 148 -20.13 4.89 -7.79
C TRP A 148 -19.18 4.08 -8.68
N ILE A 149 -19.52 2.84 -9.01
CA ILE A 149 -18.77 2.00 -9.95
C ILE A 149 -18.74 2.66 -11.33
N HIS A 150 -19.86 3.21 -11.80
CA HIS A 150 -19.93 3.96 -13.05
C HIS A 150 -19.14 5.28 -13.03
N ALA A 151 -19.12 6.01 -11.91
CA ALA A 151 -18.32 7.23 -11.76
C ALA A 151 -16.79 6.95 -11.71
N LEU A 152 -16.38 5.82 -11.13
CA LEU A 152 -14.99 5.33 -11.16
C LEU A 152 -14.54 4.89 -12.56
N GLN A 153 -15.47 4.36 -13.37
CA GLN A 153 -15.18 3.96 -14.75
C GLN A 153 -14.89 5.15 -15.68
N SER A 154 -15.36 6.36 -15.35
CA SER A 154 -15.39 7.50 -16.29
C SER A 154 -14.26 8.52 -16.16
N SER A 155 -13.49 8.57 -15.05
CA SER A 155 -12.63 9.73 -14.78
C SER A 155 -11.11 9.51 -14.66
N ALA A 156 -10.61 8.28 -14.46
CA ALA A 156 -9.17 7.97 -14.56
C ALA A 156 -8.96 6.46 -14.79
N GLY A 157 -7.92 6.05 -15.51
CA GLY A 157 -7.64 4.62 -15.70
C GLY A 157 -7.37 3.93 -14.36
N ILE A 158 -8.03 2.78 -14.10
CA ILE A 158 -7.78 1.99 -12.90
C ILE A 158 -6.38 1.37 -12.99
N ILE A 159 -5.56 1.62 -11.97
CA ILE A 159 -4.25 0.99 -11.79
C ILE A 159 -4.31 0.15 -10.52
N ALA A 160 -4.14 -1.16 -10.66
CA ALA A 160 -3.93 -2.04 -9.52
C ALA A 160 -2.43 -2.19 -9.23
N GLN A 161 -2.10 -2.45 -7.98
CA GLN A 161 -0.76 -2.63 -7.44
C GLN A 161 -0.60 -4.06 -6.93
N VAL A 162 0.62 -4.60 -7.06
CA VAL A 162 1.08 -5.80 -6.36
C VAL A 162 2.37 -5.42 -5.65
N ASP A 163 2.42 -5.62 -4.34
CA ASP A 163 3.59 -5.26 -3.52
C ASP A 163 4.60 -6.42 -3.43
N ASN A 164 5.56 -6.30 -2.51
CA ASN A 164 6.65 -7.26 -2.27
C ASN A 164 7.49 -7.49 -3.52
N GLY A 165 8.00 -6.40 -4.08
CA GLY A 165 8.86 -6.43 -5.25
C GLY A 165 8.11 -6.30 -6.57
N SER A 166 8.84 -5.78 -7.53
CA SER A 166 8.41 -5.56 -8.90
C SER A 166 9.34 -6.32 -9.85
N LEU A 167 10.48 -5.74 -10.25
CA LEU A 167 11.43 -6.41 -11.14
C LEU A 167 12.03 -7.67 -10.52
N GLU A 168 12.14 -7.70 -9.19
CA GLU A 168 12.62 -8.83 -8.41
C GLU A 168 11.92 -10.14 -8.78
N ARG A 169 10.69 -10.09 -9.30
CA ARG A 169 9.90 -11.26 -9.71
C ARG A 169 10.48 -12.01 -10.92
N TRP A 170 11.28 -11.32 -11.74
CA TRP A 170 11.97 -11.88 -12.91
C TRP A 170 13.47 -12.05 -12.68
N GLU A 171 14.03 -11.43 -11.64
CA GLU A 171 15.47 -11.40 -11.42
C GLU A 171 15.98 -12.63 -10.63
N PRO A 172 17.14 -13.20 -11.03
CA PRO A 172 17.78 -14.30 -10.29
C PRO A 172 18.08 -13.97 -8.83
N ASP A 173 18.47 -12.74 -8.52
CA ASP A 173 18.79 -12.31 -7.15
C ASP A 173 17.55 -11.91 -6.32
N GLY A 174 16.40 -11.77 -6.98
CA GLY A 174 15.10 -11.48 -6.38
C GLY A 174 14.36 -12.75 -5.98
N TYR A 175 13.22 -13.01 -6.63
CA TYR A 175 12.41 -14.22 -6.44
C TYR A 175 13.00 -15.46 -7.14
N GLY A 176 13.89 -15.26 -8.13
CA GLY A 176 14.59 -16.36 -8.79
C GLY A 176 15.50 -17.14 -7.83
N ARG A 177 15.98 -16.50 -6.76
CA ARG A 177 16.86 -17.11 -5.76
C ARG A 177 16.22 -18.29 -5.04
N GLY A 178 14.91 -18.19 -4.79
CA GLY A 178 14.10 -19.25 -4.18
C GLY A 178 13.33 -20.09 -5.18
N GLY A 179 13.39 -19.76 -6.48
CA GLY A 179 12.60 -20.43 -7.51
C GLY A 179 11.09 -20.23 -7.38
N THR A 180 10.66 -19.12 -6.75
CA THR A 180 9.24 -18.90 -6.35
C THR A 180 8.28 -19.04 -7.54
N TYR A 181 8.70 -18.60 -8.73
CA TYR A 181 7.88 -18.57 -9.94
C TYR A 181 8.36 -19.56 -11.02
N ASP A 182 9.27 -20.48 -10.70
CA ASP A 182 9.88 -21.39 -11.68
C ASP A 182 8.84 -22.24 -12.41
N ARG A 183 7.81 -22.72 -11.70
CA ARG A 183 6.72 -23.48 -12.31
C ARG A 183 6.02 -22.68 -13.41
N ILE A 184 5.81 -21.38 -13.20
CA ILE A 184 5.19 -20.48 -14.18
C ILE A 184 6.11 -20.32 -15.39
N PHE A 185 7.39 -19.97 -15.16
CA PHE A 185 8.34 -19.74 -16.26
C PHE A 185 8.70 -21.01 -17.04
N HIS A 186 8.55 -22.19 -16.45
CA HIS A 186 8.67 -23.49 -17.14
C HIS A 186 7.38 -23.94 -17.85
N GLY A 187 6.35 -23.09 -17.93
CA GLY A 187 5.10 -23.40 -18.63
C GLY A 187 4.18 -24.37 -17.88
N ARG A 188 4.40 -24.57 -16.58
CA ARG A 188 3.60 -25.43 -15.69
C ARG A 188 2.90 -24.59 -14.62
N TRP A 189 2.28 -23.50 -15.04
CA TRP A 189 1.65 -22.53 -14.13
C TRP A 189 0.50 -23.15 -13.33
N GLU A 190 -0.12 -24.23 -13.81
CA GLU A 190 -1.14 -24.99 -13.08
C GLU A 190 -0.56 -25.63 -11.80
N GLU A 191 0.70 -26.06 -11.85
CA GLU A 191 1.46 -26.63 -10.73
C GLU A 191 1.99 -25.57 -9.76
N TYR A 192 1.96 -24.28 -10.12
CA TYR A 192 2.35 -23.21 -9.20
C TYR A 192 1.34 -23.13 -8.05
N ASP A 193 1.83 -23.27 -6.83
CA ASP A 193 1.05 -23.06 -5.61
C ASP A 193 1.40 -21.70 -4.99
N PRO A 194 0.50 -20.71 -5.01
CA PRO A 194 0.77 -19.41 -4.39
C PRO A 194 0.98 -19.51 -2.88
N TRP A 195 0.48 -20.57 -2.23
CA TRP A 195 0.53 -20.77 -0.78
C TRP A 195 1.78 -21.51 -0.29
N GLU A 196 2.71 -21.84 -1.18
CA GLU A 196 4.05 -22.36 -0.86
C GLU A 196 4.94 -21.22 -0.32
N CYS A 197 5.60 -21.43 0.82
CA CYS A 197 6.32 -20.36 1.53
C CYS A 197 7.85 -20.48 1.54
N ALA A 198 8.43 -21.66 1.34
CA ALA A 198 9.87 -21.92 1.46
C ALA A 198 10.69 -21.11 0.45
N SER A 199 10.21 -21.04 -0.81
CA SER A 199 10.84 -20.24 -1.86
C SER A 199 10.86 -18.75 -1.51
N ARG A 200 9.79 -18.25 -0.88
CA ARG A 200 9.64 -16.84 -0.50
C ARG A 200 10.55 -16.41 0.65
N VAL A 201 10.91 -17.33 1.56
CA VAL A 201 11.88 -17.04 2.63
C VAL A 201 13.26 -16.67 2.07
N HIS A 202 13.61 -17.14 0.87
CA HIS A 202 14.90 -16.88 0.20
C HIS A 202 14.87 -15.67 -0.72
N SER A 203 13.68 -15.15 -1.00
CA SER A 203 13.50 -14.11 -2.01
C SER A 203 13.94 -12.76 -1.47
N THR A 204 14.70 -12.03 -2.29
CA THR A 204 15.00 -10.62 -2.01
C THR A 204 13.90 -9.77 -2.62
N LEU A 205 13.14 -9.08 -1.79
CA LEU A 205 11.91 -8.38 -2.20
C LEU A 205 12.13 -6.90 -2.58
N ASP A 206 13.30 -6.37 -2.26
CA ASP A 206 13.73 -5.01 -2.60
C ASP A 206 15.22 -5.01 -2.95
N LEU A 207 15.54 -5.18 -4.24
CA LEU A 207 16.92 -5.12 -4.74
C LEU A 207 17.39 -3.68 -4.94
N TYR A 208 16.46 -2.73 -4.99
CA TYR A 208 16.71 -1.37 -5.46
C TYR A 208 16.59 -0.31 -4.36
N ASN A 209 16.38 -0.74 -3.11
CA ASN A 209 16.23 0.12 -1.94
C ASN A 209 15.15 1.19 -2.14
N GLY A 210 13.98 0.74 -2.62
CA GLY A 210 12.84 1.62 -2.91
C GLY A 210 12.27 2.26 -1.65
N TYR A 211 11.88 3.54 -1.72
CA TYR A 211 11.23 4.19 -0.58
C TYR A 211 9.86 3.55 -0.29
N GLY A 212 9.71 2.95 0.89
CA GLY A 212 8.51 2.19 1.26
C GLY A 212 8.41 0.83 0.57
N ALA A 213 9.45 0.38 -0.13
CA ALA A 213 9.55 -0.99 -0.61
C ALA A 213 9.82 -1.93 0.57
N CYS A 214 9.13 -3.07 0.60
CA CYS A 214 9.17 -3.96 1.74
C CYS A 214 10.42 -4.86 1.70
N THR A 215 11.20 -4.86 2.77
CA THR A 215 12.43 -5.66 2.90
C THR A 215 12.22 -7.00 3.60
N ILE A 216 10.98 -7.36 3.95
CA ILE A 216 10.65 -8.60 4.66
C ILE A 216 9.56 -9.43 4.00
N PHE A 217 9.58 -10.74 4.25
CA PHE A 217 8.52 -11.62 3.79
C PHE A 217 7.24 -11.39 4.61
N ARG A 218 6.23 -10.83 3.94
CA ARG A 218 4.84 -10.71 4.45
C ARG A 218 4.00 -11.81 3.80
N MET A 219 3.49 -12.74 4.62
CA MET A 219 2.55 -13.79 4.17
C MET A 219 1.21 -13.20 3.77
N PHE A 220 0.83 -12.08 4.38
CA PHE A 220 -0.32 -11.29 3.94
C PHE A 220 0.00 -9.82 4.10
N GLN A 221 -0.49 -9.03 3.16
CA GLN A 221 -0.78 -7.63 3.45
C GLN A 221 -1.99 -7.55 4.39
N GLY A 222 -2.20 -6.40 5.02
CA GLY A 222 -3.37 -6.27 5.88
C GLY A 222 -3.71 -4.83 6.27
N LEU A 223 -5.00 -4.62 6.53
CA LEU A 223 -5.58 -3.33 6.83
C LEU A 223 -6.60 -3.48 7.95
N LEU A 224 -6.36 -2.80 9.07
CA LEU A 224 -7.29 -2.74 10.20
C LEU A 224 -8.10 -1.45 10.13
N ALA A 225 -9.43 -1.57 10.09
CA ALA A 225 -10.32 -0.43 10.17
C ALA A 225 -10.50 0.01 11.62
N LEU A 226 -10.28 1.30 11.91
CA LEU A 226 -10.54 1.89 13.23
C LEU A 226 -11.76 2.83 13.24
N SER A 227 -12.27 3.15 12.06
CA SER A 227 -13.54 3.85 11.84
C SER A 227 -14.36 3.06 10.81
N THR A 228 -15.67 3.33 10.72
CA THR A 228 -16.51 2.79 9.64
C THR A 228 -16.00 3.25 8.29
N MET A 229 -15.91 2.34 7.32
CA MET A 229 -15.41 2.64 5.98
C MET A 229 -16.38 2.19 4.91
N GLU A 230 -16.78 3.13 4.07
CA GLU A 230 -17.69 2.85 2.95
C GLU A 230 -17.01 2.01 1.85
N PRO A 231 -17.80 1.25 1.07
CA PRO A 231 -17.30 0.48 -0.05
C PRO A 231 -16.56 1.36 -1.07
N GLY A 232 -15.56 0.79 -1.74
CA GLY A 232 -14.84 1.42 -2.86
C GLY A 232 -13.41 1.81 -2.54
N MET A 233 -13.06 1.98 -1.26
CA MET A 233 -11.70 2.32 -0.82
C MET A 233 -10.67 1.27 -1.25
N LEU A 234 -10.95 -0.02 -1.02
CA LEU A 234 -10.08 -1.13 -1.39
C LEU A 234 -10.83 -2.09 -2.31
N ARG A 235 -10.22 -2.41 -3.44
CA ARG A 235 -10.70 -3.44 -4.37
C ARG A 235 -9.61 -4.47 -4.62
N LEU A 236 -9.98 -5.75 -4.68
CA LEU A 236 -9.05 -6.88 -4.80
C LEU A 236 -9.36 -7.68 -6.07
N LEU A 237 -8.35 -8.24 -6.73
CA LEU A 237 -8.54 -9.19 -7.83
C LEU A 237 -8.42 -10.62 -7.27
N PRO A 238 -9.52 -11.34 -7.01
CA PRO A 238 -9.53 -12.53 -6.15
C PRO A 238 -9.04 -13.82 -6.86
N SER A 239 -7.82 -13.79 -7.41
CA SER A 239 -7.16 -14.99 -7.93
C SER A 239 -5.64 -14.86 -7.90
N PRO A 240 -4.98 -15.19 -6.78
CA PRO A 240 -3.53 -15.05 -6.66
C PRO A 240 -2.78 -15.97 -7.64
N LYS A 241 -3.34 -17.14 -8.01
CA LYS A 241 -2.70 -18.03 -8.99
C LYS A 241 -2.80 -17.48 -10.42
N LEU A 242 -4.01 -17.23 -10.91
CA LEU A 242 -4.22 -16.82 -12.31
C LEU A 242 -3.67 -15.43 -12.59
N ALA A 243 -3.87 -14.48 -11.68
CA ALA A 243 -3.34 -13.13 -11.85
C ALA A 243 -1.81 -13.14 -11.92
N THR A 244 -1.15 -13.88 -11.03
CA THR A 244 0.31 -14.00 -10.98
C THR A 244 0.88 -14.65 -12.22
N ALA A 245 0.35 -15.82 -12.61
CA ALA A 245 0.75 -16.46 -13.85
C ALA A 245 0.59 -15.51 -15.05
N TYR A 246 -0.55 -14.81 -15.12
CA TYR A 246 -0.83 -13.89 -16.20
C TYR A 246 0.17 -12.74 -16.26
N TYR A 247 0.35 -11.95 -15.18
CA TYR A 247 1.22 -10.78 -15.25
C TYR A 247 2.71 -11.13 -15.36
N LEU A 248 3.14 -12.29 -14.85
CA LEU A 248 4.53 -12.74 -14.99
C LEU A 248 4.87 -13.19 -16.41
N LEU A 249 3.93 -13.87 -17.07
CA LEU A 249 4.11 -14.32 -18.45
C LEU A 249 3.86 -13.19 -19.46
N ARG A 250 3.05 -12.19 -19.11
CA ARG A 250 2.61 -11.13 -20.02
C ARG A 250 3.72 -10.42 -20.81
N PRO A 251 4.90 -10.09 -20.25
CA PRO A 251 6.01 -9.48 -21.01
C PRO A 251 6.51 -10.32 -22.19
N PHE A 252 6.29 -11.64 -22.17
CA PHE A 252 6.76 -12.54 -23.22
C PHE A 252 5.76 -12.73 -24.37
N PHE A 253 4.60 -12.08 -24.35
CA PHE A 253 3.58 -12.23 -25.39
C PHE A 253 3.24 -10.90 -26.06
N SER A 254 3.33 -10.87 -27.40
CA SER A 254 2.90 -9.73 -28.21
C SER A 254 1.64 -10.08 -29.02
N PRO A 255 0.84 -9.07 -29.39
CA PRO A 255 -0.32 -9.31 -30.23
C PRO A 255 0.07 -9.29 -31.72
N ARG A 256 -0.48 -10.21 -32.51
CA ARG A 256 -0.34 -10.27 -33.98
C ARG A 256 -1.08 -9.13 -34.67
N LEU A 257 -2.23 -8.75 -34.13
CA LEU A 257 -3.07 -7.62 -34.56
C LEU A 257 -3.06 -6.51 -33.50
N PRO A 258 -2.98 -5.24 -33.91
CA PRO A 258 -2.96 -4.12 -32.97
C PRO A 258 -4.28 -4.00 -32.19
N ALA A 259 -4.22 -3.36 -31.03
CA ALA A 259 -5.41 -3.03 -30.26
C ALA A 259 -6.31 -2.08 -31.06
N PRO A 260 -7.63 -2.35 -31.18
CA PRO A 260 -8.56 -1.42 -31.80
C PRO A 260 -8.72 -0.16 -30.95
N ALA A 261 -9.25 0.91 -31.55
CA ALA A 261 -9.51 2.17 -30.85
C ALA A 261 -10.59 2.01 -29.76
N ALA A 262 -11.65 1.27 -30.07
CA ALA A 262 -12.69 0.92 -29.11
C ALA A 262 -12.24 -0.30 -28.28
N ARG A 263 -12.30 -0.19 -26.95
CA ARG A 263 -11.98 -1.28 -26.02
C ARG A 263 -13.21 -2.10 -25.62
N SER A 264 -14.08 -2.36 -26.59
CA SER A 264 -15.32 -3.12 -26.42
C SER A 264 -15.80 -3.68 -27.76
N GLY A 265 -16.69 -4.66 -27.71
CA GLY A 265 -17.30 -5.26 -28.90
C GLY A 265 -16.42 -6.30 -29.60
N PRO A 266 -16.87 -6.82 -30.76
CA PRO A 266 -16.26 -7.98 -31.41
C PRO A 266 -14.78 -7.81 -31.78
N GLU A 267 -14.36 -6.60 -32.19
CA GLU A 267 -12.96 -6.32 -32.52
C GLU A 267 -12.04 -6.40 -31.29
N TRP A 268 -12.53 -5.94 -30.14
CA TRP A 268 -11.81 -6.04 -28.88
C TRP A 268 -11.71 -7.50 -28.40
N GLU A 269 -12.79 -8.26 -28.53
CA GLU A 269 -12.78 -9.70 -28.23
C GLU A 269 -11.83 -10.47 -29.17
N ALA A 270 -11.77 -10.11 -30.46
CA ALA A 270 -10.81 -10.67 -31.40
C ALA A 270 -9.35 -10.29 -31.05
N TYR A 271 -9.12 -9.07 -30.56
CA TYR A 271 -7.80 -8.64 -30.06
C TYR A 271 -7.35 -9.46 -28.84
N LEU A 272 -8.26 -9.81 -27.94
CA LEU A 272 -7.99 -10.60 -26.75
C LEU A 272 -8.00 -12.12 -26.97
N ALA A 273 -8.47 -12.58 -28.13
CA ALA A 273 -8.52 -14.01 -28.43
C ALA A 273 -7.11 -14.65 -28.34
N PRO A 274 -6.98 -15.87 -27.78
CA PRO A 274 -5.68 -16.54 -27.65
C PRO A 274 -4.88 -16.64 -28.96
N GLY A 275 -5.57 -16.82 -30.09
CA GLY A 275 -4.94 -16.88 -31.42
C GLY A 275 -4.26 -15.59 -31.87
N ASN A 276 -4.59 -14.45 -31.27
CA ASN A 276 -3.95 -13.17 -31.55
C ASN A 276 -2.62 -12.99 -30.80
N TRP A 277 -2.23 -13.90 -29.91
CA TRP A 277 -1.00 -13.77 -29.12
C TRP A 277 0.09 -14.71 -29.63
N GLU A 278 1.33 -14.23 -29.61
CA GLU A 278 2.51 -15.04 -29.91
C GLU A 278 3.62 -14.82 -28.89
N LEU A 279 4.30 -15.91 -28.55
CA LEU A 279 5.46 -15.91 -27.66
C LEU A 279 6.64 -15.23 -28.37
N GLN A 280 7.16 -14.18 -27.76
CA GLN A 280 8.37 -13.50 -28.17
C GLN A 280 9.58 -14.31 -27.73
N ARG A 281 10.37 -14.82 -28.69
CA ARG A 281 11.61 -15.55 -28.39
C ARG A 281 12.73 -14.63 -27.92
N ASP A 282 12.74 -13.41 -28.46
CA ASP A 282 13.68 -12.34 -28.13
C ASP A 282 12.88 -11.12 -27.62
N PRO A 283 12.36 -11.16 -26.38
CA PRO A 283 11.57 -10.06 -25.83
C PRO A 283 12.43 -8.80 -25.63
N ASP A 284 11.77 -7.64 -25.65
CA ASP A 284 12.43 -6.37 -25.33
C ASP A 284 12.61 -6.18 -23.80
N THR A 285 13.16 -5.03 -23.39
CA THR A 285 13.42 -4.72 -21.99
C THR A 285 12.18 -4.24 -21.21
N ILE A 286 10.98 -4.24 -21.81
CA ILE A 286 9.77 -3.71 -21.18
C ILE A 286 9.06 -4.80 -20.40
N ILE A 287 9.31 -4.84 -19.10
CA ILE A 287 8.59 -5.72 -18.17
C ILE A 287 7.33 -4.99 -17.71
N HIS A 288 6.26 -5.15 -18.49
CA HIS A 288 4.95 -4.51 -18.35
C HIS A 288 4.51 -4.12 -16.92
N GLY A 289 4.74 -2.85 -16.55
CA GLY A 289 4.33 -2.27 -15.28
C GLY A 289 5.30 -2.48 -14.11
N ALA A 290 6.42 -3.17 -14.36
CA ALA A 290 7.49 -3.33 -13.40
C ALA A 290 8.45 -2.13 -13.43
N VAL A 291 8.85 -1.64 -12.26
CA VAL A 291 9.75 -0.49 -12.11
C VAL A 291 10.67 -0.74 -10.90
N PRO A 292 12.00 -0.54 -11.02
CA PRO A 292 12.92 -0.68 -9.90
C PRO A 292 12.48 0.14 -8.68
N GLY A 293 12.46 -0.48 -7.49
CA GLY A 293 12.15 0.19 -6.21
C GLY A 293 10.68 0.65 -6.05
N HIS A 294 9.75 0.11 -6.85
CA HIS A 294 8.33 0.42 -6.78
C HIS A 294 7.49 -0.86 -6.74
N ALA A 295 6.20 -0.74 -6.41
CA ALA A 295 5.23 -1.83 -6.56
C ALA A 295 4.97 -2.14 -8.05
N GLN A 296 4.68 -3.41 -8.35
CA GLN A 296 4.26 -3.84 -9.68
C GLN A 296 2.92 -3.23 -10.04
N ARG A 297 2.81 -2.61 -11.23
CA ARG A 297 1.57 -1.99 -11.70
C ARG A 297 0.84 -2.87 -12.70
N ILE A 298 -0.44 -3.07 -12.43
CA ILE A 298 -1.37 -3.77 -13.31
C ILE A 298 -2.32 -2.74 -13.91
N THR A 299 -2.34 -2.65 -15.23
CA THR A 299 -3.09 -1.62 -15.98
C THR A 299 -3.88 -2.24 -17.13
N GLU A 300 -4.99 -1.62 -17.53
CA GLU A 300 -5.78 -2.09 -18.67
C GLU A 300 -5.01 -2.03 -20.01
N ARG A 301 -3.97 -1.19 -20.09
CA ARG A 301 -3.11 -1.12 -21.27
C ARG A 301 -2.25 -2.37 -21.43
N TRP A 302 -1.59 -2.79 -20.35
CA TRP A 302 -0.67 -3.93 -20.40
C TRP A 302 -1.36 -5.25 -20.08
N HIS A 303 -2.46 -5.23 -19.33
CA HIS A 303 -3.14 -6.40 -18.76
C HIS A 303 -4.64 -6.44 -19.12
N PRO A 304 -5.01 -6.35 -20.41
CA PRO A 304 -6.41 -6.15 -20.80
C PRO A 304 -7.33 -7.33 -20.47
N HIS A 305 -6.80 -8.58 -20.47
CA HIS A 305 -7.57 -9.78 -20.11
C HIS A 305 -8.02 -9.82 -18.64
N LEU A 306 -7.46 -8.96 -17.78
CA LEU A 306 -7.88 -8.88 -16.39
C LEU A 306 -9.13 -8.02 -16.19
N TYR A 307 -9.60 -7.31 -17.23
CA TYR A 307 -10.79 -6.45 -17.21
C TYR A 307 -10.96 -5.73 -15.86
N LEU A 308 -9.94 -4.98 -15.44
CA LEU A 308 -9.78 -4.52 -14.04
C LEU A 308 -11.04 -3.85 -13.46
N ARG A 309 -11.76 -3.07 -14.27
CA ARG A 309 -13.03 -2.44 -13.89
C ARG A 309 -14.08 -3.43 -13.38
N ASN A 310 -14.15 -4.60 -14.00
CA ASN A 310 -15.15 -5.63 -13.76
C ASN A 310 -14.65 -6.70 -12.78
N SER A 311 -13.37 -7.07 -12.85
CA SER A 311 -12.83 -8.19 -12.07
C SER A 311 -12.29 -7.78 -10.70
N LEU A 312 -12.01 -6.50 -10.46
CA LEU A 312 -11.71 -6.02 -9.12
C LEU A 312 -12.98 -6.01 -8.26
N VAL A 313 -13.00 -6.81 -7.21
CA VAL A 313 -14.11 -6.90 -6.27
C VAL A 313 -13.97 -5.83 -5.20
N THR A 314 -15.03 -5.06 -5.01
CA THR A 314 -15.12 -4.04 -3.95
C THR A 314 -15.46 -4.71 -2.62
N LEU A 315 -14.71 -4.37 -1.57
CA LEU A 315 -15.01 -4.86 -0.22
C LEU A 315 -16.31 -4.24 0.33
N PRO A 316 -17.05 -4.94 1.20
CA PRO A 316 -18.22 -4.38 1.86
C PRO A 316 -17.85 -3.23 2.79
N THR A 317 -18.85 -2.53 3.33
CA THR A 317 -18.64 -1.54 4.38
C THR A 317 -17.92 -2.21 5.56
N LEU A 318 -16.80 -1.63 5.96
CA LEU A 318 -16.02 -2.11 7.10
C LEU A 318 -16.46 -1.39 8.37
N GLN A 319 -16.56 -2.13 9.46
CA GLN A 319 -16.81 -1.59 10.79
C GLN A 319 -15.52 -1.42 11.59
N PRO A 320 -15.50 -0.54 12.60
CA PRO A 320 -14.37 -0.43 13.50
C PRO A 320 -14.00 -1.78 14.12
N GLY A 321 -12.76 -2.22 13.90
CA GLY A 321 -12.24 -3.52 14.32
C GLY A 321 -12.15 -4.57 13.22
N ASP A 322 -12.78 -4.35 12.06
CA ASP A 322 -12.65 -5.26 10.92
C ASP A 322 -11.22 -5.26 10.41
N TYR A 323 -10.70 -6.46 10.15
CA TYR A 323 -9.31 -6.68 9.76
C TYR A 323 -9.26 -7.49 8.46
N ILE A 324 -8.79 -6.85 7.40
CA ILE A 324 -8.69 -7.43 6.07
C ILE A 324 -7.27 -7.93 5.83
N PHE A 325 -7.17 -9.08 5.17
CA PHE A 325 -5.92 -9.65 4.70
C PHE A 325 -6.01 -9.97 3.21
N TRP A 326 -4.92 -9.82 2.49
CA TRP A 326 -4.80 -10.32 1.11
C TRP A 326 -3.40 -10.86 0.83
N HIS A 327 -3.35 -11.84 -0.07
CA HIS A 327 -2.14 -12.52 -0.48
C HIS A 327 -1.14 -11.52 -1.12
N PRO A 328 0.19 -11.64 -0.88
CA PRO A 328 1.19 -10.68 -1.35
C PRO A 328 1.24 -10.50 -2.87
N ASP A 329 0.87 -11.55 -3.63
CA ASP A 329 0.81 -11.48 -5.10
C ASP A 329 -0.56 -11.04 -5.66
N LEU A 330 -1.53 -10.72 -4.81
CA LEU A 330 -2.87 -10.33 -5.25
C LEU A 330 -2.87 -8.87 -5.74
N PRO A 331 -3.30 -8.58 -6.98
CA PRO A 331 -3.51 -7.21 -7.42
C PRO A 331 -4.62 -6.54 -6.62
N TYR A 332 -4.36 -5.34 -6.14
CA TYR A 332 -5.34 -4.53 -5.41
C TYR A 332 -5.32 -3.08 -5.88
N HIS A 333 -6.43 -2.37 -5.68
CA HIS A 333 -6.54 -0.94 -5.96
C HIS A 333 -7.04 -0.22 -4.72
N ILE A 334 -6.34 0.84 -4.31
CA ILE A 334 -6.83 1.77 -3.28
C ILE A 334 -7.26 3.06 -3.97
N SER A 335 -8.52 3.46 -3.75
CA SER A 335 -9.05 4.73 -4.25
C SER A 335 -8.53 5.88 -3.40
N SER A 336 -7.75 6.78 -4.00
CA SER A 336 -7.28 8.02 -3.35
C SER A 336 -8.27 9.18 -3.47
N ASN A 337 -9.40 8.99 -4.18
CA ASN A 337 -10.36 10.06 -4.37
C ASN A 337 -11.06 10.35 -3.05
N GLY A 338 -10.92 11.59 -2.55
CA GLY A 338 -11.59 12.13 -1.36
C GLY A 338 -13.12 12.26 -1.50
N GLY A 339 -13.76 11.33 -2.20
CA GLY A 339 -15.20 11.26 -2.39
C GLY A 339 -15.62 9.80 -2.43
N HIS A 340 -15.82 9.20 -1.26
CA HIS A 340 -16.74 8.08 -1.08
C HIS A 340 -17.64 8.40 0.14
N GLY A 341 -18.95 8.38 -0.11
CA GLY A 341 -20.02 8.62 0.86
C GLY A 341 -20.37 10.10 1.06
N ARG A 342 -21.64 10.47 0.80
CA ARG A 342 -22.23 11.72 1.30
C ARG A 342 -21.97 11.83 2.80
N GLY A 343 -21.17 12.81 3.21
CA GLY A 343 -21.13 13.28 4.60
C GLY A 343 -19.83 13.03 5.37
N THR A 344 -18.65 13.26 4.80
CA THR A 344 -17.52 13.70 5.65
C THR A 344 -17.89 15.09 6.18
N PRO A 345 -18.19 15.25 7.47
CA PRO A 345 -18.48 16.58 7.99
C PRO A 345 -17.18 17.37 7.92
N GLY A 346 -17.23 18.62 7.43
CA GLY A 346 -16.08 19.52 7.42
C GLY A 346 -15.60 19.95 8.81
N GLY A 347 -16.02 19.22 9.85
CA GLY A 347 -15.62 19.44 11.23
C GLY A 347 -14.21 18.92 11.49
N ARG A 348 -13.62 19.46 12.56
CA ARG A 348 -12.33 19.02 13.09
C ARG A 348 -12.51 18.02 14.24
N GLY A 349 -13.71 17.43 14.36
CA GLY A 349 -14.06 16.52 15.44
C GLY A 349 -13.47 15.13 15.24
N VAL A 350 -13.29 14.39 16.33
CA VAL A 350 -12.86 12.97 16.28
C VAL A 350 -13.88 12.11 15.53
N ASP A 351 -15.16 12.47 15.60
CA ASP A 351 -16.25 11.75 14.93
C ASP A 351 -16.26 11.95 13.40
N ASP A 352 -15.50 12.93 12.91
CA ASP A 352 -15.34 13.25 11.48
C ASP A 352 -14.09 12.59 10.87
N VAL A 353 -13.39 11.74 11.64
CA VAL A 353 -12.13 11.11 11.24
C VAL A 353 -12.32 9.64 10.87
N SER A 354 -11.98 9.32 9.63
CA SER A 354 -11.78 7.95 9.20
C SER A 354 -10.32 7.54 9.40
N MET A 355 -10.09 6.35 9.94
CA MET A 355 -8.74 5.85 10.21
C MET A 355 -8.58 4.38 9.84
N LEU A 356 -7.54 4.10 9.05
CA LEU A 356 -7.11 2.76 8.67
C LEU A 356 -5.63 2.59 9.01
N VAL A 357 -5.28 1.44 9.58
CA VAL A 357 -3.90 1.12 9.93
C VAL A 357 -3.41 -0.04 9.08
N TYR A 358 -2.28 0.16 8.39
CA TYR A 358 -1.60 -0.91 7.67
C TYR A 358 -0.91 -1.84 8.68
N ILE A 359 -1.36 -3.09 8.72
CA ILE A 359 -0.84 -4.14 9.62
C ILE A 359 -0.80 -5.44 8.82
N PRO A 360 0.32 -5.77 8.16
CA PRO A 360 0.45 -7.06 7.46
C PRO A 360 0.64 -8.21 8.46
N ALA A 361 0.57 -9.44 7.97
CA ALA A 361 0.96 -10.64 8.72
C ALA A 361 2.31 -11.14 8.20
N ALA A 362 3.30 -11.19 9.09
CA ALA A 362 4.66 -11.60 8.76
C ALA A 362 5.17 -12.64 9.77
N PRO A 363 5.70 -13.79 9.31
CA PRO A 363 6.25 -14.83 10.19
C PRO A 363 7.60 -14.43 10.76
N LEU A 364 7.98 -15.08 11.86
CA LEU A 364 9.36 -15.05 12.31
C LEU A 364 10.22 -15.86 11.34
N THR A 365 11.23 -15.21 10.75
CA THR A 365 12.30 -15.80 9.93
C THR A 365 13.61 -15.12 10.30
N GLN A 366 14.75 -15.61 9.82
CA GLN A 366 16.03 -14.93 10.01
C GLN A 366 16.01 -13.50 9.45
N THR A 367 15.57 -13.31 8.20
CA THR A 367 15.48 -12.00 7.53
C THR A 367 14.51 -11.07 8.27
N ASN A 368 13.36 -11.61 8.68
CA ASN A 368 12.34 -10.86 9.40
C ASN A 368 12.84 -10.44 10.80
N ALA A 369 13.66 -11.28 11.47
CA ALA A 369 14.31 -10.92 12.74
C ALA A 369 15.35 -9.80 12.59
N LEU A 370 16.14 -9.80 11.50
CA LEU A 370 17.08 -8.72 11.18
C LEU A 370 16.35 -7.38 10.98
N TYR A 371 15.23 -7.39 10.26
CA TYR A 371 14.36 -6.22 10.16
C TYR A 371 13.82 -5.79 11.53
N LEU A 372 13.31 -6.74 12.32
CA LEU A 372 12.73 -6.45 13.63
C LEU A 372 13.74 -5.82 14.61
N ALA A 373 15.02 -6.22 14.54
CA ALA A 373 16.11 -5.59 15.30
C ALA A 373 16.29 -4.10 14.92
N ARG A 374 16.27 -3.78 13.61
CA ARG A 374 16.31 -2.40 13.10
C ARG A 374 15.06 -1.63 13.51
N GLN A 375 13.89 -2.24 13.39
CA GLN A 375 12.61 -1.65 13.79
C GLN A 375 12.59 -1.30 15.27
N ARG A 376 13.08 -2.17 16.16
CA ARG A 376 13.20 -1.88 17.60
C ARG A 376 14.07 -0.66 17.86
N LYS A 377 15.21 -0.54 17.17
CA LYS A 377 16.09 0.63 17.28
C LYS A 377 15.37 1.89 16.82
N ALA A 378 14.62 1.82 15.71
CA ALA A 378 13.82 2.91 15.20
C ALA A 378 12.72 3.31 16.20
N PHE A 379 11.97 2.34 16.72
CA PHE A 379 10.95 2.52 17.76
C PHE A 379 11.53 3.30 18.93
N ARG A 380 12.58 2.79 19.58
CA ARG A 380 13.20 3.44 20.76
C ARG A 380 13.65 4.88 20.51
N ARG A 381 14.06 5.21 19.28
CA ARG A 381 14.50 6.55 18.89
C ARG A 381 13.37 7.42 18.31
N GLY A 382 12.18 6.86 18.11
CA GLY A 382 11.09 7.54 17.42
C GLY A 382 11.31 7.73 15.92
N HIS A 383 12.30 7.07 15.32
CA HIS A 383 12.59 7.22 13.89
C HIS A 383 11.56 6.46 13.04
N PRO A 384 11.37 6.81 11.75
CA PRO A 384 10.58 6.01 10.81
C PRO A 384 10.96 4.53 10.81
N GLY A 385 10.02 3.68 10.39
CA GLY A 385 10.30 2.26 10.17
C GLY A 385 11.48 2.07 9.19
N PRO A 386 12.24 0.96 9.29
CA PRO A 386 13.45 0.76 8.48
C PRO A 386 13.23 0.90 6.97
N ASP A 387 12.06 0.54 6.45
CA ASP A 387 11.76 0.60 5.00
C ASP A 387 11.33 2.01 4.54
N PHE A 388 11.28 2.97 5.46
CA PHE A 388 10.90 4.37 5.24
C PHE A 388 12.01 5.35 5.66
N ASP A 389 13.19 4.86 6.02
CA ASP A 389 14.31 5.69 6.47
C ASP A 389 15.24 6.17 5.34
N SER A 390 14.98 5.73 4.10
CA SER A 390 15.87 5.89 2.94
C SER A 390 15.85 7.26 2.26
N SER A 391 14.96 8.18 2.64
CA SER A 391 14.66 9.34 1.78
C SER A 391 15.62 10.53 1.88
N GLY A 392 16.57 10.57 2.83
CA GLY A 392 17.43 11.75 3.04
C GLY A 392 16.65 13.05 3.36
N ARG A 393 15.32 12.97 3.45
CA ARG A 393 14.43 14.01 3.98
C ARG A 393 14.52 13.85 5.48
N GLY A 394 15.11 14.83 6.16
CA GLY A 394 15.44 14.77 7.59
C GLY A 394 14.42 13.98 8.42
N VAL A 395 14.92 13.10 9.27
CA VAL A 395 14.13 12.19 10.11
C VAL A 395 13.11 13.00 10.92
N VAL A 396 11.83 12.94 10.53
CA VAL A 396 10.76 13.45 11.39
C VAL A 396 10.54 12.41 12.48
N ALA A 397 11.34 12.54 13.55
CA ALA A 397 11.23 11.65 14.69
C ALA A 397 9.92 11.93 15.45
N GLU A 398 9.26 10.85 15.87
CA GLU A 398 8.14 10.85 16.78
C GLU A 398 8.66 10.88 18.21
N ASP A 399 8.27 11.88 19.00
CA ASP A 399 8.78 12.07 20.36
C ASP A 399 8.58 10.79 21.20
N PRO A 400 9.67 10.12 21.63
CA PRO A 400 9.62 8.92 22.44
C PRO A 400 8.90 9.08 23.78
N ASP A 401 8.86 10.29 24.33
CA ASP A 401 8.25 10.58 25.63
C ASP A 401 6.73 10.81 25.53
N VAL A 402 6.22 11.08 24.32
CA VAL A 402 4.79 11.35 24.07
C VAL A 402 4.06 10.14 23.49
N ARG A 403 4.73 9.38 22.62
CA ARG A 403 4.14 8.20 21.98
C ARG A 403 4.06 7.00 22.97
N PRO A 404 3.23 5.99 22.69
CA PRO A 404 3.23 4.74 23.47
C PRO A 404 4.60 4.08 23.56
N GLY A 405 4.98 3.70 24.79
CA GLY A 405 6.23 3.02 25.11
C GLY A 405 6.09 1.52 25.35
N GLU A 406 7.16 0.87 25.82
CA GLU A 406 7.17 -0.57 26.11
C GLU A 406 6.15 -0.97 27.20
N ALA A 407 5.93 -0.10 28.20
CA ALA A 407 4.94 -0.32 29.27
C ALA A 407 3.52 -0.45 28.70
N GLU A 408 3.12 0.46 27.80
CA GLU A 408 1.79 0.43 27.18
C GLU A 408 1.63 -0.77 26.23
N ILE A 409 2.69 -1.18 25.54
CA ILE A 409 2.69 -2.42 24.76
C ILE A 409 2.47 -3.63 25.66
N ALA A 410 3.10 -3.67 26.84
CA ALA A 410 2.91 -4.73 27.82
C ALA A 410 1.49 -4.73 28.39
N ASP A 411 0.93 -3.56 28.69
CA ASP A 411 -0.44 -3.42 29.21
C ASP A 411 -1.49 -3.90 28.20
N VAL A 412 -1.30 -3.60 26.91
CA VAL A 412 -2.24 -3.99 25.85
C VAL A 412 -2.06 -5.44 25.41
N GLY A 413 -0.83 -5.85 25.15
CA GLY A 413 -0.50 -7.10 24.46
C GLY A 413 0.22 -8.15 25.30
N GLY A 414 0.62 -7.80 26.52
CA GLY A 414 1.44 -8.64 27.39
C GLY A 414 2.78 -9.05 26.73
N SER A 415 3.27 -10.22 27.12
CA SER A 415 4.50 -10.79 26.55
C SER A 415 4.40 -11.07 25.05
N ALA A 416 3.22 -11.42 24.54
CA ALA A 416 3.01 -11.67 23.12
C ALA A 416 3.17 -10.38 22.29
N GLY A 417 2.61 -9.26 22.77
CA GLY A 417 2.80 -7.94 22.14
C GLY A 417 4.25 -7.49 22.16
N LEU A 418 4.94 -7.65 23.29
CA LEU A 418 6.37 -7.34 23.41
C LEU A 418 7.22 -8.18 22.45
N ARG A 419 6.99 -9.49 22.35
CA ARG A 419 7.71 -10.39 21.44
C ARG A 419 7.48 -10.04 19.98
N ALA A 420 6.22 -9.82 19.59
CA ALA A 420 5.88 -9.44 18.22
C ALA A 420 6.59 -8.13 17.82
N MET A 421 6.73 -7.18 18.74
CA MET A 421 7.45 -5.91 18.56
C MET A 421 8.98 -6.03 18.68
N GLY A 422 9.53 -7.21 18.96
CA GLY A 422 10.97 -7.43 19.12
C GLY A 422 11.54 -6.92 20.45
N LEU A 423 10.69 -6.63 21.43
CA LEU A 423 11.04 -6.04 22.72
C LEU A 423 11.27 -7.08 23.83
N ALA A 424 10.88 -8.33 23.60
CA ALA A 424 11.16 -9.44 24.49
C ALA A 424 11.58 -10.69 23.69
N PRO A 425 12.42 -11.57 24.25
CA PRO A 425 12.81 -12.81 23.59
C PRO A 425 11.62 -13.77 23.48
N TRP A 426 11.66 -14.58 22.42
CA TRP A 426 10.76 -15.71 22.24
C TRP A 426 11.16 -16.86 23.17
N GLN A 427 10.16 -17.61 23.65
CA GLN A 427 10.42 -18.82 24.43
C GLN A 427 10.88 -19.92 23.48
N VAL A 428 12.04 -20.51 23.76
CA VAL A 428 12.50 -21.73 23.08
C VAL A 428 11.82 -22.92 23.76
N ALA A 429 11.20 -23.81 23.01
CA ALA A 429 10.65 -25.06 23.56
C ALA A 429 11.75 -25.81 24.34
N GLY A 430 11.40 -26.36 25.51
CA GLY A 430 12.37 -26.88 26.48
C GLY A 430 13.27 -27.98 25.92
N ALA A 431 14.50 -28.06 26.46
CA ALA A 431 15.59 -28.97 26.05
C ALA A 431 15.30 -30.49 26.10
N MET A 432 14.08 -30.88 26.49
CA MET A 432 13.62 -32.27 26.58
C MET A 432 12.94 -32.79 25.31
N ALA A 433 12.64 -31.92 24.34
CA ALA A 433 12.22 -32.30 23.00
C ALA A 433 13.44 -32.29 22.07
N SER A 434 13.53 -33.23 21.12
CA SER A 434 14.51 -33.12 20.03
C SER A 434 14.40 -31.73 19.41
N PRO A 435 15.50 -31.01 19.13
CA PRO A 435 15.41 -29.68 18.57
C PRO A 435 14.60 -29.74 17.27
N SER A 436 13.37 -29.20 17.32
CA SER A 436 12.61 -29.00 16.10
C SER A 436 13.35 -27.98 15.24
N SER A 437 13.21 -28.11 13.93
CA SER A 437 13.66 -27.16 12.91
C SER A 437 13.27 -25.71 13.29
N GLU A 438 12.04 -25.54 13.77
CA GLU A 438 11.50 -24.29 14.32
C GLU A 438 12.24 -23.75 15.56
N ALA A 439 12.77 -24.62 16.44
CA ALA A 439 13.53 -24.18 17.60
C ALA A 439 14.83 -23.45 17.20
N GLU A 440 15.40 -23.78 16.04
CA GLU A 440 16.59 -23.11 15.52
C GLU A 440 16.29 -21.70 15.02
N VAL A 441 15.22 -21.48 14.24
CA VAL A 441 14.86 -20.12 13.81
C VAL A 441 14.55 -19.21 15.00
N VAL A 442 13.94 -19.75 16.06
CA VAL A 442 13.67 -19.01 17.30
C VAL A 442 14.97 -18.66 18.03
N ARG A 443 15.92 -19.61 18.16
CA ARG A 443 17.24 -19.35 18.75
C ARG A 443 17.98 -18.27 17.97
N LEU A 444 18.04 -18.40 16.65
CA LEU A 444 18.71 -17.44 15.78
C LEU A 444 18.07 -16.06 15.86
N ALA A 445 16.74 -15.97 15.85
CA ALA A 445 16.04 -14.71 16.04
C ALA A 445 16.35 -14.07 17.39
N ASN A 446 16.40 -14.85 18.47
CA ASN A 446 16.79 -14.34 19.78
C ASN A 446 18.24 -13.85 19.81
N LEU A 447 19.19 -14.53 19.15
CA LEU A 447 20.57 -14.05 19.01
C LEU A 447 20.67 -12.73 18.22
N ILE A 448 19.89 -12.60 17.14
CA ILE A 448 19.83 -11.38 16.33
C ILE A 448 19.24 -10.22 17.14
N LEU A 449 18.16 -10.47 17.86
CA LEU A 449 17.44 -9.44 18.60
C LEU A 449 18.14 -9.10 19.92
N PHE A 450 18.71 -10.05 20.63
CA PHE A 450 19.27 -9.88 21.96
C PHE A 450 20.69 -10.46 22.01
N PRO A 451 21.65 -9.87 21.27
CA PRO A 451 23.04 -10.27 21.38
C PRO A 451 23.54 -9.99 22.80
N GLU A 452 24.39 -10.88 23.33
CA GLU A 452 25.02 -10.77 24.65
C GLU A 452 25.94 -9.54 24.77
#